data_AF-A0A942JTK2-F1
#
_entry.id   AF-A0A942JTK2-F1
#
_cell.length_a   1.000
_cell.length_b   1.000
_cell.length_c   1.000
_cell.angle_alpha   90.00
_cell.angle_beta   90.00
_cell.angle_gamma   90.00
#
_symmetry.space_group_name_H-M   'P 1'
#
loop_
_entity.id
_entity.type
_entity.pdbx_description
1 polymer ?
#
loop_
_entity_poly.entity_id
_entity_poly.type
_entity_poly.pdbx_seq_one_letter_code
_entity_poly.pdbx_strand_id
1 'polypeptide(L)' 'MLALSHKAPEVFASITGARRIVDFRNRLTHEYPTVDDELVWGLAKVDLQVLRGECEALISQFDSAD' A
#
# COMPACT_ATOMS: atom_id res chain seq x y z
N MET A 1 4.80 6.56 -10.49
CA MET A 1 4.61 5.55 -11.55
C MET A 1 4.03 4.29 -10.90
N LEU A 2 2.75 3.98 -11.13
CA LEU A 2 2.14 2.75 -10.61
C LEU A 2 2.51 1.59 -11.54
N ALA A 3 3.66 0.95 -11.28
CA ALA A 3 4.12 -0.17 -12.08
C ALA A 3 3.20 -1.40 -11.93
N LEU A 4 2.67 -1.63 -10.72
CA LEU A 4 1.84 -2.80 -10.43
C LEU A 4 0.43 -2.68 -11.03
N SER A 5 -0.21 -1.51 -10.96
CA SER A 5 -1.57 -1.33 -11.49
C SER A 5 -1.68 -1.50 -13.01
N HIS A 6 -0.56 -1.40 -13.73
CA HIS A 6 -0.52 -1.65 -15.17
C HIS A 6 -0.08 -3.08 -15.50
N LYS A 7 0.82 -3.67 -14.71
CA LYS A 7 1.38 -5.00 -14.98
C LYS A 7 0.49 -6.15 -14.47
N ALA A 8 -0.21 -5.93 -13.37
CA ALA A 8 -1.06 -6.91 -12.71
C ALA A 8 -2.24 -6.19 -12.04
N PRO A 9 -3.21 -5.66 -12.82
CA PRO A 9 -4.32 -4.88 -12.29
C PRO A 9 -5.19 -5.65 -11.29
N GLU A 10 -5.31 -6.97 -11.46
CA GLU A 10 -6.00 -7.88 -10.56
C GLU A 10 -5.31 -8.00 -9.19
N VAL A 11 -3.98 -8.10 -9.18
CA VAL A 11 -3.18 -8.10 -7.94
C VAL A 11 -3.23 -6.72 -7.27
N PHE A 12 -3.21 -5.66 -8.07
CA PHE A 12 -3.35 -4.31 -7.53
C PHE A 12 -4.74 -4.09 -6.91
N ALA A 13 -5.79 -4.66 -7.49
CA ALA A 13 -7.16 -4.54 -7.00
C ALA A 13 -7.43 -5.39 -5.74
N SER A 14 -6.64 -6.44 -5.49
CA SER A 14 -6.79 -7.28 -4.29
C SER A 14 -6.16 -6.66 -3.03
N ILE A 15 -5.31 -5.64 -3.19
CA ILE A 15 -4.70 -4.91 -2.07
C ILE A 15 -5.66 -3.84 -1.57
N THR A 16 -6.04 -3.91 -0.28
CA THR A 16 -6.99 -2.99 0.32
C THR A 16 -6.45 -1.57 0.31
N GLY A 17 -7.19 -0.65 -0.32
CA GLY A 17 -6.82 0.76 -0.34
C GLY A 17 -5.54 1.08 -1.12
N ALA A 18 -5.09 0.22 -2.03
CA ALA A 18 -3.83 0.37 -2.77
C ALA A 18 -3.61 1.77 -3.39
N ARG A 19 -4.66 2.35 -4.02
CA ARG A 19 -4.61 3.71 -4.56
C ARG A 19 -4.36 4.75 -3.46
N ARG A 20 -5.12 4.69 -2.37
CA ARG A 20 -5.01 5.60 -1.23
C ARG A 20 -3.62 5.56 -0.61
N ILE A 21 -3.04 4.36 -0.49
CA ILE A 21 -1.69 4.15 0.05
C ILE A 21 -0.63 4.80 -0.84
N VAL A 22 -0.70 4.60 -2.16
CA VAL A 22 0.21 5.22 -3.12
C VAL A 22 0.09 6.74 -3.08
N ASP A 23 -1.13 7.26 -3.09
CA ASP A 23 -1.38 8.69 -3.06
C ASP A 23 -0.91 9.32 -1.75
N PHE A 24 -1.11 8.64 -0.62
CA PHE A 24 -0.62 9.09 0.68
C PHE A 24 0.92 9.13 0.73
N ARG A 25 1.59 8.08 0.25
CA ARG A 25 3.06 8.07 0.13
C ARG A 25 3.56 9.22 -0.74
N ASN A 26 2.87 9.51 -1.83
CA ASN A 26 3.23 10.64 -2.69
C ASN A 26 3.09 11.97 -1.94
N ARG A 27 2.01 12.16 -1.18
CA ARG A 27 1.82 13.35 -0.34
C ARG A 27 2.88 13.47 0.75
N LEU A 28 3.22 12.38 1.46
CA LEU A 28 4.31 12.39 2.44
C LEU A 28 5.64 12.84 1.84
N THR A 29 5.94 12.49 0.60
CA THR A 29 7.21 12.87 -0.04
C THR A 29 7.30 14.36 -0.37
N HIS A 30 6.15 15.02 -0.63
CA HIS A 30 6.12 16.39 -1.15
C HIS A 30 5.57 17.42 -0.16
N GLU A 31 4.69 17.01 0.76
CA GLU A 31 3.88 17.88 1.62
C GLU A 31 4.08 17.60 3.12
N TYR A 32 5.12 16.82 3.49
CA TYR A 32 5.36 16.35 4.87
C TYR A 32 5.15 17.40 5.98
N PRO A 33 5.64 18.66 5.85
CA PRO A 33 5.48 19.67 6.90
C PRO A 33 4.02 20.06 7.20
N THR A 34 3.09 19.69 6.33
CA THR A 34 1.64 19.99 6.43
C THR A 34 0.79 18.76 6.64
N VAL A 35 1.40 17.57 6.71
CA VAL A 35 0.66 16.33 6.97
C VAL A 35 0.37 16.22 8.46
N ASP A 36 -0.87 15.86 8.79
CA ASP A 36 -1.34 15.65 10.15
C ASP A 36 -0.68 14.40 10.78
N ASP A 37 0.02 14.60 11.89
CA ASP A 37 0.72 13.54 12.63
C ASP A 37 -0.22 12.43 13.13
N GLU A 38 -1.48 12.75 13.47
CA GLU A 38 -2.48 11.77 13.87
C GLU A 38 -2.84 10.85 12.70
N LEU A 39 -2.92 11.42 11.50
CA LEU A 39 -3.17 10.71 10.25
C LEU A 39 -1.98 9.81 9.89
N VAL A 40 -0.75 10.30 10.05
CA VAL A 40 0.48 9.49 9.88
C VAL A 40 0.48 8.31 10.84
N TRP A 41 0.17 8.56 12.12
CA TRP A 41 0.16 7.52 13.16
C TRP A 41 -0.90 6.45 12.89
N GLY A 42 -2.12 6.86 12.55
CA GLY A 42 -3.21 5.95 12.21
C GLY A 42 -2.85 5.03 11.05
N LEU A 43 -2.31 5.60 9.96
CA LEU A 43 -1.86 4.82 8.81
C LEU A 43 -0.73 3.86 9.18
N ALA A 44 0.26 4.33 9.95
CA ALA A 44 1.40 3.50 10.34
C ALA A 44 1.01 2.32 11.23
N LYS A 45 0.01 2.49 12.10
CA LYS A 45 -0.44 1.46 13.04
C LYS A 45 -1.50 0.53 12.50
N VAL A 46 -2.34 1.00 11.58
CA VAL A 46 -3.49 0.23 11.08
C VAL A 46 -3.27 -0.18 9.64
N ASP A 47 -3.27 0.79 8.71
CA ASP A 47 -3.28 0.49 7.27
C ASP A 47 -2.00 -0.22 6.80
N LEU A 48 -0.83 0.13 7.36
CA LEU A 48 0.43 -0.54 7.01
C LEU A 48 0.50 -1.99 7.50
N GLN A 49 -0.16 -2.33 8.61
CA GLN A 49 -0.18 -3.72 9.08
C GLN A 49 -1.05 -4.59 8.18
N VAL A 50 -2.19 -4.06 7.74
CA VAL A 50 -3.06 -4.72 6.75
C VAL A 50 -2.31 -4.91 5.43
N LEU A 51 -1.73 -3.83 4.89
CA LEU A 51 -0.96 -3.88 3.66
C LEU A 51 0.16 -4.92 3.72
N ARG A 52 0.88 -4.97 4.85
CA ARG A 52 1.97 -5.93 5.05
C ARG A 52 1.46 -7.37 5.00
N GLY A 53 0.39 -7.68 5.73
CA GLY A 53 -0.21 -9.02 5.72
C GLY A 53 -0.71 -9.44 4.34
N GLU A 54 -1.33 -8.51 3.59
CA GLU A 54 -1.76 -8.75 2.22
C GLU A 54 -0.58 -9.00 1.28
N CYS A 55 0.51 -8.24 1.40
CA CYS A 55 1.73 -8.47 0.61
C CYS A 55 2.37 -9.81 0.93
N GLU A 56 2.50 -10.17 2.21
CA GLU A 56 3.04 -11.47 2.64
C GLU A 56 2.19 -12.63 2.11
N ALA A 57 0.87 -12.52 2.17
CA ALA A 57 -0.05 -13.52 1.63
C ALA A 57 0.05 -13.64 0.11
N LEU A 58 0.14 -12.52 -0.62
CA LEU A 58 0.30 -12.52 -2.08
C LEU A 58 1.63 -13.17 -2.49
N ILE A 59 2.74 -12.80 -1.86
CA ILE A 59 4.05 -13.40 -2.13
C ILE A 59 4.01 -14.91 -1.87
N SER A 60 3.45 -15.34 -0.73
CA SER A 60 3.32 -16.76 -0.42
C SER A 60 2.45 -17.52 -1.43
N GLN A 61 1.39 -16.91 -1.96
CA GLN A 61 0.56 -17.52 -3.00
C GLN A 61 1.34 -17.73 -4.30
N PHE A 62 2.18 -16.76 -4.70
CA PHE A 62 3.03 -16.90 -5.88
C PHE A 62 4.14 -17.93 -5.68
N ASP A 63 4.79 -17.95 -4.51
CA ASP A 63 5.84 -18.93 -4.18
C ASP A 63 5.29 -20.37 -4.10
N SER A 64 4.01 -20.54 -3.77
CA SER A 64 3.35 -21.86 -3.69
C SER A 64 2.73 -22.32 -5.02
N ALA A 65 2.69 -21.44 -6.01
CA ALA A 65 2.10 -21.69 -7.32
C ALA A 65 3.13 -22.03 -8.42
N ASP A 66 4.42 -22.00 -8.07
CA ASP A 66 5.56 -22.57 -8.81
C ASP A 66 5.90 -23.98 -8.29
#